data_AF-A0A974PDG2-F1
#
_entry.id   AF-A0A974PDG2-F1
#
_cell.length_a   1.000
_cell.length_b   1.000
_cell.length_c   1.000
_cell.angle_alpha   90.00
_cell.angle_beta   90.00
_cell.angle_gamma   90.00
#
_symmetry.space_group_name_H-M   'P 1'
#
loop_
_entity.id
_entity.type
_entity.pdbx_description
1 polymer ?
#
loop_
_entity_poly.entity_id
_entity_poly.type
_entity_poly.pdbx_seq_one_letter_code
_entity_poly.pdbx_strand_id
1 'polypeptide(L)'
;MKTKQKLLLCTLLITNGSIFNLFFSTALHGALSGSTSTLTVPSLNASLGSLISSRVHFLLFLCLQGFTLLLSTLFFVSNNRPYQSKLKQIAPGIETPVKVGQNQHGSARWLLEEEWAHAFDCELLDLQHPYIRQLIQSGYDDLHFRRTDQKEDFHREDASSEVYSESERRD
;
A
#
# COMPACT_ATOMS: atom_id res chain seq x y z
N MET A 1 -0.73 8.76 4.25
CA MET A 1 0.11 9.94 3.96
C MET A 1 1.47 9.74 4.60
N LYS A 2 2.57 10.05 3.89
CA LYS A 2 3.92 10.00 4.48
C LYS A 2 4.01 11.04 5.60
N THR A 3 4.78 10.76 6.67
CA THR A 3 4.97 11.67 7.81
C THR A 3 5.38 13.08 7.39
N LYS A 4 6.24 13.18 6.36
CA LYS A 4 6.64 14.45 5.74
C LYS A 4 5.46 15.27 5.18
N GLN A 5 4.49 14.61 4.55
CA GLN A 5 3.30 15.27 3.98
C GLN A 5 2.33 15.72 5.09
N LYS A 6 2.16 14.90 6.13
CA LYS A 6 1.36 15.28 7.32
C LYS A 6 1.96 16.52 8.00
N LEU A 7 3.29 16.56 8.14
CA LEU A 7 3.99 17.71 8.71
C LEU A 7 3.78 18.96 7.87
N LEU A 8 3.97 18.88 6.54
CA LEU A 8 3.77 20.01 5.64
C LEU A 8 2.33 20.56 5.72
N LEU A 9 1.33 19.67 5.76
CA LEU A 9 -0.07 20.08 5.87
C LEU A 9 -0.36 20.71 7.25
N CYS A 10 0.20 20.15 8.32
CA CYS A 10 0.11 20.68 9.69
C CYS A 10 0.70 22.10 9.77
N THR A 11 1.89 22.31 9.20
CA THR A 11 2.52 23.64 9.13
C THR A 11 1.66 24.62 8.35
N LEU A 12 1.11 24.22 7.20
CA LEU A 12 0.23 25.07 6.39
C LEU A 12 -1.05 25.44 7.15
N LEU A 13 -1.63 24.50 7.90
CA LEU A 13 -2.83 24.71 8.73
C LEU A 13 -2.56 25.71 9.85
N ILE A 14 -1.41 25.60 10.54
CA ILE A 14 -1.00 26.54 11.59
C ILE A 14 -0.77 27.93 11.00
N THR A 15 -0.06 28.06 9.87
CA THR A 15 0.22 29.37 9.26
C THR A 15 -1.06 30.06 8.81
N ASN A 16 -1.90 29.39 8.03
CA ASN A 16 -3.17 29.97 7.57
C ASN A 16 -4.14 30.23 8.72
N GLY A 17 -4.20 29.32 9.70
CA GLY A 17 -5.01 29.47 10.91
C GLY A 17 -4.56 30.68 11.74
N SER A 18 -3.25 30.93 11.85
CA SER A 18 -2.71 32.09 12.57
C SER A 18 -3.06 33.42 11.90
N ILE A 19 -2.95 33.47 10.56
CA ILE A 19 -3.33 34.66 9.78
C ILE A 19 -4.82 34.95 9.95
N PHE A 20 -5.66 33.92 9.78
CA PHE A 20 -7.10 34.06 9.98
C PHE A 20 -7.44 34.47 11.42
N ASN A 21 -6.79 33.84 12.41
CA ASN A 21 -6.97 34.15 13.82
C ASN A 21 -6.63 35.61 14.13
N LEU A 22 -5.58 36.17 13.53
CA LEU A 22 -5.23 37.58 13.73
C LEU A 22 -6.37 38.54 13.33
N PHE A 23 -6.98 38.32 12.15
CA PHE A 23 -8.09 39.15 11.70
C PHE A 23 -9.37 38.90 12.52
N PHE A 24 -9.68 37.63 12.77
CA PHE A 24 -10.87 37.24 13.52
C PHE A 24 -10.84 37.72 14.97
N SER A 25 -9.70 37.57 15.66
CA SER A 25 -9.50 38.06 17.03
C SER A 25 -9.63 39.57 17.13
N THR A 26 -9.11 40.33 16.15
CA THR A 26 -9.23 41.79 16.12
C THR A 26 -10.69 42.22 15.90
N ALA A 27 -11.39 41.58 14.96
CA ALA A 27 -12.80 41.85 14.70
C ALA A 27 -13.67 41.50 15.91
N LEU A 28 -13.38 40.39 16.59
CA LEU A 28 -14.08 39.96 17.79
C LEU A 28 -13.79 40.89 18.98
N HIS A 29 -12.54 41.35 19.15
CA HIS A 29 -12.17 42.31 20.18
C HIS A 29 -12.88 43.66 19.96
N GLY A 30 -12.95 44.16 18.72
CA GLY A 30 -13.68 45.39 18.37
C GLY A 30 -15.18 45.29 18.63
N ALA A 31 -15.79 44.15 18.28
CA ALA A 31 -17.20 43.87 18.55
C ALA A 31 -17.50 43.78 20.05
N LEU A 32 -16.68 43.05 20.83
CA LEU A 32 -16.85 42.89 22.27
C LEU A 32 -16.56 44.17 23.05
N SER A 33 -15.64 45.01 22.58
CA SER A 33 -15.30 46.29 23.21
C SER A 33 -16.28 47.40 22.85
N GLY A 34 -17.28 47.15 21.99
CA GLY A 34 -18.24 48.15 21.52
C GLY A 34 -17.63 49.25 20.66
N SER A 35 -16.36 49.10 20.23
CA SER A 35 -15.61 50.12 19.51
C SER A 35 -15.94 50.17 18.02
N THR A 36 -16.56 49.12 17.49
CA THR A 36 -16.98 49.00 16.09
C THR A 36 -18.37 48.37 16.01
N SER A 37 -19.35 49.08 15.43
CA SER A 37 -20.72 48.58 15.22
C SER A 37 -20.81 47.59 14.05
N THR A 38 -19.72 47.34 13.32
CA THR A 38 -19.65 46.46 12.15
C THR A 38 -18.39 45.59 12.19
N LEU A 39 -18.51 44.35 11.72
CA LEU A 39 -17.40 43.41 11.52
C LEU A 39 -16.60 43.81 10.27
N THR A 40 -15.77 44.84 10.40
CA THR A 40 -14.82 45.21 9.35
C THR A 40 -13.50 44.49 9.58
N VAL A 41 -12.81 44.14 8.50
CA VAL A 41 -11.48 43.53 8.55
C VAL A 41 -10.46 44.68 8.64
N PRO A 42 -9.78 44.89 9.77
CA PRO A 42 -8.83 45.97 9.91
C PRO A 42 -7.53 45.68 9.14
N SER A 43 -6.77 46.72 8.86
CA SER A 43 -5.46 46.58 8.21
C SER A 43 -4.47 45.81 9.09
N LEU A 44 -3.54 45.08 8.47
CA LEU A 44 -2.59 44.22 9.18
C LEU A 44 -1.82 44.95 10.29
N ASN A 45 -1.38 46.18 10.03
CA ASN A 45 -0.64 47.00 10.98
C ASN A 45 -1.51 47.44 12.18
N ALA A 46 -2.78 47.75 11.94
CA ALA A 46 -3.71 48.12 13.00
C ALA A 46 -4.03 46.91 13.90
N SER A 47 -4.21 45.73 13.31
CA SER A 47 -4.40 44.46 14.04
C SER A 47 -3.20 44.13 14.93
N LEU A 48 -1.98 44.27 14.40
CA LEU A 48 -0.75 43.99 15.14
C LEU A 48 -0.52 45.00 16.27
N GLY A 49 -0.78 46.29 16.01
CA GLY A 49 -0.69 47.34 17.02
C GLY A 49 -1.69 47.14 18.16
N SER A 50 -2.93 46.78 17.83
CA SER A 50 -3.97 46.46 18.81
C SER A 50 -3.62 45.23 19.65
N LEU A 51 -3.03 44.20 19.03
CA LEU A 51 -2.62 42.97 19.70
C LEU A 51 -1.55 43.21 20.76
N ILE A 52 -0.57 44.08 20.47
CA ILE A 52 0.52 44.41 21.40
C ILE A 52 0.06 45.39 22.48
N SER A 53 -0.82 46.33 22.12
CA SER A 53 -1.27 47.38 23.04
C SER A 53 -2.30 46.91 24.07
N SER A 54 -3.14 45.91 23.74
CA SER A 54 -4.24 45.45 24.59
C SER A 54 -4.00 44.04 25.14
N ARG A 55 -3.88 43.93 26.47
CA ARG A 55 -3.78 42.64 27.19
C ARG A 55 -4.96 41.71 26.89
N VAL A 56 -6.18 42.28 26.78
CA VAL A 56 -7.41 41.50 26.53
C VAL A 56 -7.41 40.94 25.10
N HIS A 57 -6.99 41.75 24.13
CA HIS A 57 -6.87 41.31 22.74
C HIS A 57 -5.81 40.21 22.61
N PHE A 58 -4.65 40.37 23.27
CA PHE A 58 -3.60 39.37 23.31
C PHE A 58 -4.06 38.03 23.89
N LEU A 59 -4.80 38.06 25.01
CA LEU A 59 -5.31 36.84 25.65
C LEU A 59 -6.35 36.14 24.77
N LEU A 60 -7.23 36.91 24.12
CA LEU A 60 -8.22 36.38 23.20
C LEU A 60 -7.59 35.73 21.96
N PHE A 61 -6.58 36.38 21.37
CA PHE A 61 -5.77 35.81 20.29
C PHE A 61 -5.10 34.49 20.72
N LEU A 62 -4.50 34.46 21.92
CA LEU A 62 -3.81 33.28 22.45
C LEU A 62 -4.77 32.11 22.69
N CYS A 63 -5.97 32.38 23.20
CA CYS A 63 -7.02 31.38 23.39
C CYS A 63 -7.42 30.72 22.07
N LEU A 64 -7.73 31.54 21.06
CA LEU A 64 -8.08 31.06 19.72
C LEU A 64 -6.92 30.34 19.03
N GLN A 65 -5.69 30.85 19.21
CA GLN A 65 -4.47 30.21 18.70
C GLN A 65 -4.27 28.82 19.31
N GLY A 66 -4.57 28.68 20.60
CA GLY A 66 -4.56 27.40 21.31
C GLY A 66 -5.51 26.38 20.65
N PHE A 67 -6.72 26.78 20.28
CA PHE A 67 -7.65 25.92 19.56
C PHE A 67 -7.11 25.50 18.18
N THR A 68 -6.51 26.42 17.43
CA THR A 68 -5.87 26.09 16.13
C THR A 68 -4.75 25.06 16.29
N LEU A 69 -3.90 25.23 17.31
CA LEU A 69 -2.82 24.28 17.60
C LEU A 69 -3.36 22.91 18.04
N LEU A 70 -4.42 22.90 18.85
CA LEU A 70 -5.08 21.67 19.29
C LEU A 70 -5.68 20.93 18.09
N LEU A 71 -6.38 21.63 17.20
CA LEU A 71 -6.96 21.05 15.99
C LEU A 71 -5.89 20.50 15.04
N SER A 72 -4.77 21.22 14.90
CA SER A 72 -3.62 20.77 14.11
C SER A 72 -2.97 19.50 14.70
N THR A 73 -2.85 19.45 16.03
CA THR A 73 -2.34 18.28 16.75
C THR A 73 -3.27 17.08 16.59
N LEU A 74 -4.59 17.30 16.73
CA LEU A 74 -5.60 16.26 16.48
C LEU A 74 -5.53 15.76 15.04
N PHE A 75 -5.35 16.63 14.05
CA PHE A 75 -5.17 16.23 12.66
C PHE A 75 -3.91 15.37 12.47
N PHE A 76 -2.80 15.74 13.12
CA PHE A 76 -1.55 15.01 13.03
C PHE A 76 -1.64 13.59 13.63
N VAL A 77 -2.27 13.47 14.80
CA VAL A 77 -2.47 12.19 15.51
C VAL A 77 -3.55 11.35 14.82
N SER A 78 -4.59 11.99 14.30
CA SER A 78 -5.66 11.31 13.56
C SER A 78 -5.11 10.58 12.33
N ASN A 79 -5.71 9.43 12.04
CA ASN A 79 -5.35 8.61 10.88
C ASN A 79 -3.87 8.16 10.88
N ASN A 80 -3.30 7.89 12.05
CA ASN A 80 -2.15 7.01 12.15
C ASN A 80 -2.66 5.57 12.05
N ARG A 81 -2.20 4.84 11.04
CA ARG A 81 -2.55 3.43 10.82
C ARG A 81 -1.34 2.56 11.15
N PRO A 82 -0.98 2.41 12.43
CA PRO A 82 0.21 1.65 12.84
C PRO A 82 0.09 0.16 12.48
N TYR A 83 -1.14 -0.33 12.29
CA TYR A 83 -1.45 -1.71 11.87
C TYR A 83 -1.18 -1.98 10.38
N GLN A 84 -1.00 -0.95 9.55
CA GLN A 84 -0.72 -1.15 8.12
C GLN A 84 0.79 -1.31 7.89
N SER A 85 1.20 -2.55 7.64
CA SER A 85 2.55 -2.85 7.16
C SER A 85 2.72 -2.41 5.72
N LYS A 86 3.92 -1.95 5.37
CA LYS A 86 4.28 -1.76 3.96
C LYS A 86 4.32 -3.13 3.27
N LEU A 87 3.93 -3.18 2.01
CA LEU A 87 4.02 -4.37 1.18
C LEU A 87 5.38 -4.40 0.47
N LYS A 88 6.01 -5.57 0.41
CA LYS A 88 7.21 -5.85 -0.36
C LYS A 88 6.82 -6.75 -1.51
N GLN A 89 7.15 -6.34 -2.73
CA GLN A 89 6.96 -7.15 -3.92
C GLN A 89 8.02 -8.27 -3.98
N ILE A 90 7.58 -9.49 -4.27
CA ILE A 90 8.45 -10.67 -4.41
C ILE A 90 8.41 -11.21 -5.83
N ALA A 91 7.23 -11.20 -6.45
CA ALA A 91 7.03 -11.59 -7.83
C ALA A 91 6.07 -10.59 -8.52
N PRO A 92 5.98 -10.60 -9.86
CA PRO A 92 5.00 -9.80 -10.58
C PRO A 92 3.57 -10.13 -10.08
N GLY A 93 2.89 -9.13 -9.51
CA GLY A 93 1.53 -9.28 -8.97
C GLY A 93 1.43 -9.94 -7.59
N ILE A 94 2.53 -10.36 -6.96
CA ILE A 94 2.54 -10.94 -5.61
C ILE A 94 3.34 -10.06 -4.66
N GLU A 95 2.65 -9.55 -3.65
CA GLU A 95 3.20 -8.71 -2.60
C GLU A 95 2.94 -9.34 -1.22
N THR A 96 3.90 -9.23 -0.31
CA THR A 96 3.71 -9.65 1.09
C THR A 96 3.96 -8.52 2.06
N PRO A 97 3.24 -8.48 3.20
CA PRO A 97 3.49 -7.52 4.26
C PRO A 97 4.88 -7.69 4.88
N VAL A 98 5.59 -6.58 5.07
CA VAL A 98 6.86 -6.55 5.80
C VAL A 98 6.60 -6.75 7.30
N LYS A 99 7.54 -7.39 8.00
CA LYS A 99 7.52 -7.55 9.47
C LYS A 99 7.35 -6.19 10.17
N VAL A 100 6.33 -6.06 11.01
CA VAL A 100 6.12 -4.86 11.85
C VAL A 100 5.64 -5.25 13.25
N GLY A 101 6.08 -4.50 14.27
CA GLY A 101 5.67 -4.71 15.67
C GLY A 101 6.26 -5.99 16.29
N GLN A 102 5.50 -6.64 17.16
CA GLN A 102 5.85 -7.92 17.82
C GLN A 102 5.62 -9.13 16.88
N ASN A 103 6.01 -9.02 15.60
CA ASN A 103 5.76 -10.02 14.55
C ASN A 103 4.27 -10.41 14.36
N GLN A 104 3.33 -9.58 14.80
CA GLN A 104 1.88 -9.83 14.60
C GLN A 104 1.45 -9.70 13.14
N HIS A 105 2.23 -8.97 12.34
CA HIS A 105 1.99 -8.79 10.90
C HIS A 105 3.30 -8.98 10.13
N GLY A 106 3.21 -9.63 8.95
CA GLY A 106 4.33 -9.79 8.03
C GLY A 106 5.45 -10.71 8.52
N SER A 107 5.20 -11.55 9.52
CA SER A 107 6.17 -12.52 10.07
C SER A 107 6.56 -13.60 9.06
N ALA A 108 5.61 -14.02 8.22
CA ALA A 108 5.87 -14.86 7.07
C ALA A 108 6.59 -14.06 5.98
N ARG A 109 7.81 -14.46 5.65
CA ARG A 109 8.57 -13.95 4.52
C ARG A 109 8.96 -15.09 3.61
N TRP A 110 9.19 -14.78 2.34
CA TRP A 110 9.82 -15.72 1.43
C TRP A 110 11.27 -15.94 1.82
N LEU A 111 11.70 -17.19 1.66
CA LEU A 111 13.06 -17.62 1.94
C LEU A 111 13.99 -17.05 0.86
N LEU A 112 15.12 -16.49 1.28
CA LEU A 112 16.13 -15.99 0.33
C LEU A 112 16.87 -17.18 -0.27
N GLU A 113 17.36 -17.08 -1.51
CA GLU A 113 18.06 -18.18 -2.19
C GLU A 113 19.26 -18.70 -1.37
N GLU A 114 19.97 -17.80 -0.69
CA GLU A 114 21.09 -18.13 0.20
C GLU A 114 20.69 -18.99 1.41
N GLU A 115 19.42 -18.95 1.82
CA GLU A 115 18.90 -19.71 2.96
C GLU A 115 18.33 -21.07 2.53
N TRP A 116 18.15 -21.32 1.24
CA TRP A 116 17.55 -22.57 0.74
C TRP A 116 18.37 -23.78 1.14
N ALA A 117 19.70 -23.69 1.03
CA ALA A 117 20.62 -24.76 1.40
C ALA A 117 20.61 -25.11 2.89
N HIS A 118 20.13 -24.20 3.75
CA HIS A 118 20.00 -24.46 5.19
C HIS A 118 18.60 -24.92 5.58
N ALA A 119 17.57 -24.45 4.87
CA ALA A 119 16.18 -24.78 5.18
C ALA A 119 15.73 -26.11 4.57
N PHE A 120 16.36 -26.54 3.49
CA PHE A 120 16.03 -27.77 2.77
C PHE A 120 17.24 -28.69 2.67
N ASP A 121 17.05 -29.95 3.02
CA ASP A 121 18.00 -31.00 2.66
C ASP A 121 17.92 -31.27 1.15
N CYS A 122 19.08 -31.42 0.53
CA CYS A 122 19.20 -31.76 -0.88
C CYS A 122 19.66 -33.21 -1.01
N GLU A 123 18.74 -34.06 -1.47
CA GLU A 123 19.06 -35.44 -1.84
C GLU A 123 19.30 -35.51 -3.35
N LEU A 124 20.49 -35.99 -3.74
CA LEU A 124 20.86 -36.15 -5.14
C LEU A 124 20.52 -37.56 -5.61
N LEU A 125 19.58 -37.66 -6.54
CA LEU A 125 19.18 -38.92 -7.16
C LEU A 125 20.10 -39.28 -8.33
N ASP A 126 20.69 -40.47 -8.28
CA ASP A 126 21.42 -41.04 -9.41
C ASP A 126 20.46 -41.63 -10.45
N LEU A 127 20.28 -40.92 -11.56
CA LEU A 127 19.44 -41.35 -12.67
C LEU A 127 20.01 -42.55 -13.45
N GLN A 128 21.29 -42.88 -13.26
CA GLN A 128 21.92 -44.04 -13.88
C GLN A 128 21.62 -45.33 -13.11
N HIS A 129 21.08 -45.22 -11.90
CA HIS A 129 20.75 -46.38 -11.10
C HIS A 129 19.65 -47.22 -11.79
N PRO A 130 19.88 -48.54 -11.98
CA PRO A 130 18.99 -49.39 -12.77
C PRO A 130 17.55 -49.41 -12.26
N TYR A 131 17.37 -49.35 -10.94
CA TYR A 131 16.03 -49.30 -10.33
C TYR A 131 15.30 -47.98 -10.60
N ILE A 132 16.01 -46.84 -10.58
CA ILE A 132 15.42 -45.53 -10.86
C ILE A 132 15.04 -45.43 -12.33
N ARG A 133 15.89 -45.94 -13.23
CA ARG A 133 15.57 -46.03 -14.66
C ARG A 133 14.32 -46.88 -14.91
N GLN A 134 14.19 -48.02 -14.22
CA GLN A 134 13.00 -48.86 -14.32
C GLN A 134 11.74 -48.12 -13.83
N LEU A 135 11.81 -47.44 -12.70
CA LEU A 135 10.70 -46.64 -12.15
C LEU A 135 10.28 -45.50 -13.07
N ILE A 136 11.22 -44.80 -13.70
CA ILE A 136 10.93 -43.73 -14.66
C ILE A 136 10.23 -44.30 -15.91
N GLN A 137 10.67 -45.47 -16.39
CA GLN A 137 10.08 -46.13 -17.55
C GLN A 137 8.67 -46.65 -17.27
N SER A 138 8.46 -47.28 -16.11
CA SER A 138 7.16 -47.85 -15.74
C SER A 138 6.19 -46.85 -15.11
N GLY A 139 6.66 -45.65 -14.76
CA GLY A 139 5.87 -44.66 -14.00
C GLY A 139 4.61 -44.16 -14.70
N TYR A 140 4.48 -44.42 -16.01
CA TYR A 140 3.30 -44.04 -16.81
C TYR A 140 2.38 -45.22 -17.14
N ASP A 141 2.75 -46.45 -16.81
CA ASP A 141 2.01 -47.66 -17.25
C ASP A 141 0.59 -47.75 -16.66
N ASP A 142 0.42 -47.23 -15.44
CA ASP A 142 -0.83 -47.24 -14.67
C ASP A 142 -1.72 -45.99 -14.91
N LEU A 143 -1.27 -45.03 -15.71
CA LEU A 143 -2.04 -43.82 -16.00
C LEU A 143 -3.03 -44.08 -17.14
N HIS A 144 -4.19 -44.66 -16.77
CA HIS A 144 -5.26 -45.04 -17.70
C HIS A 144 -5.77 -43.88 -18.59
N PHE A 145 -5.69 -42.63 -18.13
CA PHE A 145 -6.16 -41.47 -18.89
C PHE A 145 -5.27 -41.15 -20.11
N ARG A 146 -3.96 -41.40 -20.03
CA ARG A 146 -3.03 -41.12 -21.14
C ARG A 146 -3.13 -42.15 -22.28
N ARG A 147 -3.65 -43.34 -21.96
CA ARG A 147 -3.88 -44.42 -22.92
C ARG A 147 -5.05 -44.11 -23.86
N THR A 148 -5.97 -43.23 -23.43
CA THR A 148 -7.08 -42.73 -24.24
C THR A 148 -6.59 -41.75 -25.30
N ASP A 149 -5.68 -40.84 -24.91
CA ASP A 149 -5.08 -39.84 -25.80
C ASP A 149 -4.24 -40.49 -26.93
N GLN A 150 -3.48 -41.54 -26.62
CA GLN A 150 -2.70 -42.28 -27.64
C GLN A 150 -3.58 -43.09 -28.61
N LYS A 151 -4.77 -43.54 -28.19
CA LYS A 151 -5.72 -44.21 -29.11
C LYS A 151 -6.38 -43.20 -30.05
N GLU A 152 -6.65 -41.99 -29.58
CA GLU A 152 -7.19 -40.93 -30.43
C GLU A 152 -6.18 -40.47 -31.49
N ASP A 153 -4.89 -40.36 -31.14
CA ASP A 153 -3.84 -40.03 -32.13
C ASP A 153 -3.60 -41.17 -33.14
N PHE A 154 -3.61 -42.43 -32.70
CA PHE A 154 -3.48 -43.59 -33.60
C PHE A 154 -4.65 -43.69 -34.60
N HIS A 155 -5.88 -43.42 -34.16
CA HIS A 155 -7.04 -43.38 -35.05
C HIS A 155 -7.07 -42.16 -35.99
N ARG A 156 -6.36 -41.08 -35.66
CA ARG A 156 -6.29 -39.86 -36.49
C ARG A 156 -5.24 -39.98 -37.60
N GLU A 157 -4.13 -40.67 -37.35
CA GLU A 157 -3.12 -40.97 -38.37
C GLU A 157 -3.64 -41.99 -39.39
N ASP A 158 -4.28 -43.08 -38.94
CA ASP A 158 -4.85 -44.12 -39.83
C ASP A 158 -5.93 -43.54 -40.78
N ALA A 159 -6.81 -42.68 -40.26
CA ALA A 159 -7.83 -41.99 -41.05
C ALA A 159 -7.25 -41.02 -42.09
N SER A 160 -6.08 -40.44 -41.83
CA SER A 160 -5.43 -39.54 -42.78
C SER A 160 -4.70 -40.29 -43.90
N SER A 161 -4.21 -41.51 -43.64
CA SER A 161 -3.62 -42.40 -44.64
C SER A 161 -4.64 -43.11 -45.54
N GLU A 162 -5.82 -43.49 -45.02
CA GLU A 162 -6.88 -44.09 -45.84
C GLU A 162 -7.45 -43.09 -46.86
N VAL A 163 -7.65 -41.83 -46.45
CA VAL A 163 -8.16 -40.74 -47.31
C VAL A 163 -7.21 -40.42 -48.47
N TYR A 164 -5.88 -40.54 -48.27
CA TYR A 164 -4.90 -40.33 -49.35
C TYR A 164 -4.91 -41.49 -50.37
N SER A 165 -5.10 -42.73 -49.90
CA SER A 165 -5.15 -43.92 -50.76
C SER A 165 -6.41 -44.04 -51.62
N GLU A 166 -7.48 -43.34 -51.23
CA GLU A 166 -8.79 -43.37 -51.90
C GLU A 166 -8.99 -42.18 -52.87
N SER A 167 -8.12 -41.15 -52.79
CA SER A 167 -8.01 -40.13 -53.84
C SER A 167 -7.14 -40.58 -55.02
N GLU A 168 -6.06 -41.34 -54.80
CA GLU A 168 -5.22 -41.90 -55.88
C GLU A 168 -5.86 -43.05 -56.67
N ARG A 169 -6.97 -43.62 -56.16
CA ARG A 169 -7.73 -44.68 -56.85
C ARG A 169 -8.88 -44.15 -57.71
N ARG A 170 -9.07 -42.82 -57.77
CA ARG A 170 -10.19 -42.15 -58.43
C ARG A 170 -9.81 -41.22 -59.60
N ASP A 171 -8.57 -41.30 -60.05
CA ASP A 171 -8.07 -40.74 -61.32
C ASP A 171 -7.67 -41.88 -62.29
#